data_AF-A0A849IU58-F1
#
_entry.id   AF-A0A849IU58-F1
#
_cell.length_a   1.000
_cell.length_b   1.000
_cell.length_c   1.000
_cell.angle_alpha   90.00
_cell.angle_beta   90.00
_cell.angle_gamma   90.00
#
_symmetry.space_group_name_H-M   'P 1'
#
loop_
_entity.id
_entity.type
_entity.pdbx_description
1 polymer ?
#
loop_
_entity_poly.entity_id
_entity_poly.type
_entity_poly.pdbx_seq_one_letter_code
_entity_poly.pdbx_strand_id
1 'polypeptide(L)'
;MLTTVDDFEAQVLVGKHDLDLVPSRLRAKGTVEDELLAGMAEAGMRILEREQVRLQPPGREELDRTYAQLKQIHGQAYDWSPPDVAGLERLPSNRMRQYVRTWINEWDLRRLDSTYQPEIGTVELEVDLSTDRDLGEPAEDT
;
A
#
# COMPACT_ATOMS: atom_id res chain seq x y z
N MET A 1 -11.22 10.19 7.21
CA MET A 1 -11.42 9.43 5.95
C MET A 1 -10.58 8.18 6.06
N LEU A 2 -11.20 7.01 6.23
CA LEU A 2 -10.48 5.74 6.23
C LEU A 2 -10.25 5.33 4.77
N THR A 3 -9.00 5.03 4.44
CA THR A 3 -8.59 4.56 3.11
C THR A 3 -8.00 3.17 3.26
N THR A 4 -8.56 2.18 2.57
CA THR A 4 -8.08 0.79 2.56
C THR A 4 -7.69 0.38 1.14
N VAL A 5 -6.95 -0.72 1.00
CA VAL A 5 -6.52 -1.27 -0.30
C VAL A 5 -7.75 -1.79 -1.07
N ASP A 6 -7.70 -1.74 -2.41
CA ASP A 6 -8.86 -1.94 -3.31
C ASP A 6 -9.63 -3.26 -3.13
N ASP A 7 -9.03 -4.25 -2.50
CA ASP A 7 -9.55 -5.60 -2.32
C ASP A 7 -9.86 -5.95 -0.85
N PHE A 8 -9.71 -5.02 0.08
CA PHE A 8 -9.86 -5.29 1.52
C PHE A 8 -11.23 -5.91 1.86
N GLU A 9 -12.33 -5.32 1.38
CA GLU A 9 -13.68 -5.84 1.59
C GLU A 9 -13.81 -7.29 1.08
N ALA A 10 -13.37 -7.52 -0.16
CA ALA A 10 -13.47 -8.82 -0.82
C ALA A 10 -12.57 -9.88 -0.17
N GLN A 11 -11.34 -9.55 0.22
CA GLN A 11 -10.38 -10.51 0.76
C GLN A 11 -10.50 -10.72 2.26
N VAL A 12 -10.87 -9.68 3.02
CA VAL A 12 -10.88 -9.72 4.48
C VAL A 12 -12.31 -9.91 4.98
N LEU A 13 -13.19 -8.96 4.71
CA LEU A 13 -14.55 -9.00 5.27
C LEU A 13 -15.36 -10.19 4.73
N VAL A 14 -15.31 -10.41 3.41
CA VAL A 14 -15.98 -11.52 2.73
C VAL A 14 -15.09 -12.75 2.67
N GLY A 15 -13.89 -12.64 2.10
CA GLY A 15 -13.01 -13.78 1.80
C GLY A 15 -12.56 -14.56 3.02
N LYS A 16 -12.34 -13.90 4.17
CA LYS A 16 -12.03 -14.56 5.45
C LYS A 16 -13.25 -14.74 6.34
N HIS A 17 -14.44 -14.31 5.90
CA HIS A 17 -15.67 -14.31 6.69
C HIS A 17 -15.53 -13.56 8.03
N ASP A 18 -14.70 -12.52 8.09
CA ASP A 18 -14.43 -11.80 9.34
C ASP A 18 -15.68 -11.12 9.90
N LEU A 19 -16.63 -10.72 9.04
CA LEU A 19 -17.93 -10.17 9.45
C LEU A 19 -18.68 -11.10 10.41
N ASP A 20 -18.56 -12.42 10.23
CA ASP A 20 -19.26 -13.43 11.02
C ASP A 20 -18.34 -14.04 12.08
N LEU A 21 -17.09 -14.34 11.73
CA LEU A 21 -16.17 -15.10 12.58
C LEU A 21 -15.64 -14.26 13.74
N VAL A 22 -15.30 -12.99 13.52
CA VAL A 22 -14.70 -12.15 14.57
C VAL A 22 -15.69 -11.90 15.71
N PRO A 23 -16.94 -11.45 15.47
CA PRO A 23 -17.90 -11.23 16.54
C PRO A 23 -18.26 -12.54 17.24
N SER A 24 -18.44 -13.63 16.50
CA SER A 24 -18.75 -14.94 17.07
C SER A 24 -17.64 -15.44 18.01
N ARG A 25 -16.37 -15.28 17.63
CA ARG A 25 -15.21 -15.64 18.46
C ARG A 25 -15.08 -14.78 19.70
N LEU A 26 -15.39 -13.49 19.60
CA LEU A 26 -15.38 -12.58 20.75
C LEU A 26 -16.48 -12.97 21.74
N ARG A 27 -17.73 -13.13 21.26
CA ARG A 27 -18.85 -13.55 22.11
C ARG A 27 -18.63 -14.90 22.79
N ALA A 28 -17.95 -15.84 22.12
CA ALA A 28 -17.64 -17.15 22.68
C ALA A 28 -16.79 -17.09 23.97
N LYS A 29 -16.07 -15.99 24.23
CA LYS A 29 -15.32 -15.78 25.47
C LYS A 29 -16.22 -15.47 26.67
N GLY A 30 -17.45 -15.00 26.44
CA GLY A 30 -18.52 -14.92 27.44
C GLY A 30 -18.39 -13.81 28.49
N THR A 31 -17.45 -12.87 28.33
CA THR A 31 -17.35 -11.70 29.22
C THR A 31 -18.18 -10.52 28.70
N VAL A 32 -18.58 -9.62 29.60
CA VAL A 32 -19.29 -8.38 29.22
C VAL A 32 -18.41 -7.48 28.34
N GLU A 33 -17.11 -7.47 28.62
CA GLU A 33 -16.12 -6.71 27.84
C GLU A 33 -15.99 -7.27 26.41
N ASP A 34 -15.99 -8.59 26.26
CA ASP A 34 -15.96 -9.24 24.94
C ASP A 34 -17.26 -9.04 24.15
N GLU A 35 -18.43 -9.02 24.81
CA GLU A 35 -19.71 -8.70 24.14
C GLU A 35 -19.71 -7.26 23.61
N LEU A 36 -19.22 -6.31 24.41
CA LEU A 36 -19.07 -4.93 23.97
C LEU A 36 -18.07 -4.82 22.80
N LEU A 37 -16.94 -5.52 22.88
CA LEU A 37 -15.93 -5.56 21.83
C LEU A 37 -16.46 -6.21 20.54
N ALA A 38 -17.28 -7.26 20.64
CA ALA A 38 -17.94 -7.87 19.50
C ALA A 38 -18.88 -6.88 18.79
N GLY A 39 -19.68 -6.12 19.56
CA GLY A 39 -20.53 -5.07 19.02
C GLY A 39 -19.74 -3.95 18.33
N MET A 40 -18.62 -3.53 18.92
CA MET A 40 -17.72 -2.54 18.30
C MET A 40 -17.06 -3.07 17.03
N ALA A 41 -16.63 -4.33 17.01
CA ALA A 41 -16.05 -4.97 15.83
C ALA A 41 -17.05 -5.04 14.67
N GLU A 42 -18.29 -5.47 14.93
CA GLU A 42 -19.36 -5.46 13.91
C GLU A 42 -19.63 -4.07 13.36
N ALA A 43 -19.74 -3.08 14.24
CA ALA A 43 -19.99 -1.70 13.83
C ALA A 43 -18.85 -1.16 12.97
N GLY A 44 -17.60 -1.39 13.38
CA GLY A 44 -16.41 -0.98 12.62
C GLY A 44 -16.33 -1.65 11.26
N MET A 45 -16.57 -2.96 11.18
CA MET A 45 -16.55 -3.69 9.91
C MET A 45 -17.68 -3.26 8.96
N ARG A 46 -18.88 -2.94 9.46
CA ARG A 46 -19.96 -2.37 8.63
C ARG A 46 -19.66 -0.96 8.15
N ILE A 47 -18.97 -0.14 8.96
CA ILE A 47 -18.49 1.17 8.52
C ILE A 47 -17.46 1.01 7.40
N LEU A 48 -16.53 0.06 7.54
CA LEU A 48 -15.59 -0.27 6.46
C LEU A 48 -16.29 -0.74 5.20
N GLU A 49 -17.30 -1.61 5.30
CA GLU A 49 -18.10 -2.06 4.16
C GLU A 49 -18.85 -0.92 3.45
N ARG A 50 -19.47 0.00 4.21
CA ARG A 50 -20.40 1.01 3.66
C ARG A 50 -19.77 2.35 3.32
N GLU A 51 -18.76 2.77 4.10
CA GLU A 51 -18.19 4.12 4.05
C GLU A 51 -16.76 4.15 3.52
N GLN A 52 -16.23 3.01 3.04
CA GLN A 52 -14.90 2.96 2.46
C GLN A 52 -14.81 3.87 1.24
N VAL A 53 -13.90 4.85 1.31
CA VAL A 53 -13.50 5.60 0.13
C VAL A 53 -12.40 4.82 -0.57
N ARG A 54 -12.71 4.31 -1.76
CA ARG A 54 -11.73 3.63 -2.61
C ARG A 54 -10.71 4.63 -3.11
N LEU A 55 -9.43 4.33 -2.87
CA LEU A 55 -8.32 5.08 -3.44
C LEU A 55 -8.27 4.79 -4.93
N GLN A 56 -8.76 5.74 -5.72
CA GLN A 56 -8.70 5.65 -7.17
C GLN A 56 -7.23 5.70 -7.62
N PRO A 57 -6.86 4.95 -8.66
CA PRO A 57 -5.57 5.16 -9.31
C PRO A 57 -5.46 6.60 -9.79
N PRO A 58 -4.24 7.18 -9.79
CA PRO A 58 -4.07 8.58 -10.15
C PRO A 58 -4.48 8.84 -11.60
N GLY A 59 -5.28 9.87 -11.80
CA GLY A 59 -5.73 10.28 -13.13
C GLY A 59 -4.57 10.81 -13.98
N ARG A 60 -4.76 10.85 -15.31
CA ARG A 60 -3.76 11.38 -16.25
C ARG A 60 -3.30 12.79 -15.90
N GLU A 61 -4.25 13.70 -15.64
CA GLU A 61 -3.96 15.08 -15.28
C GLU A 61 -3.19 15.18 -13.96
N GLU A 62 -3.53 14.34 -12.99
CA GLU A 62 -2.86 14.31 -11.70
C GLU A 62 -1.42 13.81 -11.82
N LEU A 63 -1.19 12.77 -12.63
CA LEU A 63 0.15 12.28 -12.96
C LEU A 63 0.98 13.35 -13.65
N ASP A 64 0.41 14.01 -14.67
CA ASP A 64 1.14 15.03 -15.45
C ASP A 64 1.51 16.24 -14.55
N ARG A 65 0.60 16.69 -13.67
CA ARG A 65 0.89 17.74 -12.67
C ARG A 65 1.97 17.31 -11.68
N THR A 66 1.84 16.09 -11.13
CA THR A 66 2.78 15.55 -10.14
C THR A 66 4.18 15.40 -10.75
N TYR A 67 4.25 14.89 -11.99
CA TYR A 67 5.50 14.78 -12.76
C TYR A 67 6.18 16.13 -12.93
N ALA A 68 5.44 17.15 -13.41
CA ALA A 68 5.99 18.48 -13.61
C ALA A 68 6.52 19.09 -12.31
N GLN A 69 5.76 18.95 -11.22
CA GLN A 69 6.16 19.46 -9.90
C GLN A 69 7.41 18.73 -9.36
N LEU A 70 7.45 17.40 -9.48
CA LEU A 70 8.62 16.60 -9.06
C LEU A 70 9.86 16.93 -9.87
N LYS A 71 9.73 17.12 -11.19
CA LYS A 71 10.83 17.51 -12.07
C LYS A 71 11.44 18.84 -11.63
N GLN A 72 10.60 19.81 -11.28
CA GLN A 72 11.03 21.12 -10.77
C GLN A 72 11.76 20.99 -9.43
N ILE A 73 11.17 20.27 -8.46
CA ILE A 73 11.76 20.05 -7.13
C ILE A 73 13.10 19.33 -7.24
N HIS A 74 13.16 18.26 -8.03
CA HIS A 74 14.38 17.47 -8.21
C HIS A 74 15.49 18.27 -8.88
N GLY A 75 15.15 19.08 -9.90
CA GLY A 75 16.11 19.96 -10.54
C GLY A 75 16.67 21.03 -9.60
N GLN A 76 15.80 21.64 -8.79
CA GLN A 76 16.22 22.62 -7.77
C GLN A 76 17.10 22.00 -6.68
N ALA A 77 16.80 20.77 -6.25
CA ALA A 77 17.55 20.09 -5.19
C ALA A 77 18.99 19.75 -5.59
N TYR A 78 19.24 19.55 -6.89
CA TYR A 78 20.55 19.13 -7.41
C TYR A 78 21.22 20.13 -8.35
N ASP A 79 20.67 21.33 -8.48
CA ASP A 79 21.09 22.34 -9.46
C ASP A 79 21.32 21.73 -10.87
N TRP A 80 20.39 20.86 -11.24
CA TRP A 80 20.45 20.06 -12.47
C TRP A 80 19.15 20.24 -13.25
N SER A 81 19.18 20.02 -14.56
CA SER A 81 17.99 20.07 -15.41
C SER A 81 17.59 18.64 -15.78
N PRO A 82 16.66 18.00 -15.05
CA PRO A 82 16.31 16.61 -15.33
C PRO A 82 15.70 16.52 -16.74
N PRO A 83 16.13 15.55 -17.57
CA PRO A 83 15.52 15.34 -18.89
C PRO A 83 14.10 14.80 -18.74
N ASP A 84 13.33 14.88 -19.82
CA ASP A 84 12.06 14.16 -19.86
C ASP A 84 12.30 12.65 -19.93
N VAL A 85 11.55 11.93 -19.10
CA VAL A 85 11.65 10.48 -18.94
C VAL A 85 10.29 9.84 -19.20
N ALA A 86 10.29 8.69 -19.87
CA ALA A 86 9.06 7.96 -20.13
C ALA A 86 8.42 7.45 -18.83
N GLY A 87 9.26 7.02 -17.87
CA GLY A 87 8.82 6.44 -16.62
C GLY A 87 8.08 5.11 -16.81
N LEU A 88 7.12 4.84 -15.92
CA LEU A 88 6.37 3.59 -15.91
C LEU A 88 5.17 3.66 -16.85
N GLU A 89 4.82 2.54 -17.49
CA GLU A 89 3.59 2.41 -18.28
C GLU A 89 2.36 2.77 -17.42
N ARG A 90 1.38 3.46 -18.03
CA ARG A 90 0.19 3.93 -17.33
C ARG A 90 -0.85 2.82 -17.21
N LEU A 91 -0.69 1.97 -16.20
CA LEU A 91 -1.63 0.87 -15.91
C LEU A 91 -2.61 1.24 -14.79
N PRO A 92 -3.87 0.79 -14.84
CA PRO A 92 -4.87 1.02 -13.79
C PRO A 92 -4.47 0.47 -12.41
N SER A 93 -3.61 -0.56 -12.38
CA SER A 93 -3.09 -1.16 -11.14
C SER A 93 -1.98 -0.33 -10.49
N ASN A 94 -1.35 0.58 -11.22
CA ASN A 94 -0.21 1.34 -10.71
C ASN A 94 -0.68 2.42 -9.72
N ARG A 95 -0.04 2.41 -8.54
CA ARG A 95 -0.21 3.42 -7.50
C ARG A 95 0.68 4.63 -7.77
N MET A 96 0.27 5.82 -7.32
CA MET A 96 1.04 7.06 -7.45
C MET A 96 2.51 6.89 -7.02
N ARG A 97 2.76 6.21 -5.90
CA ARG A 97 4.11 5.96 -5.38
C ARG A 97 5.02 5.22 -6.37
N GLN A 98 4.49 4.32 -7.18
CA GLN A 98 5.29 3.59 -8.18
C GLN A 98 5.80 4.56 -9.25
N TYR A 99 4.94 5.41 -9.81
CA TYR A 99 5.35 6.44 -10.77
C TYR A 99 6.41 7.39 -10.20
N VAL A 100 6.17 7.91 -8.99
CA VAL A 100 7.11 8.82 -8.31
C VAL A 100 8.48 8.18 -8.12
N ARG A 101 8.52 6.94 -7.64
CA ARG A 101 9.77 6.20 -7.43
C ARG A 101 10.50 5.95 -8.74
N THR A 102 9.79 5.55 -9.79
CA THR A 102 10.38 5.32 -11.12
C THR A 102 11.04 6.59 -11.66
N TRP A 103 10.35 7.75 -11.61
CA TRP A 103 10.90 9.00 -12.12
C TRP A 103 12.15 9.45 -11.34
N ILE A 104 12.07 9.41 -10.00
CA ILE A 104 13.22 9.78 -9.15
C ILE A 104 14.41 8.86 -9.42
N ASN A 105 14.19 7.54 -9.48
CA ASN A 105 15.25 6.58 -9.75
C ASN A 105 15.88 6.81 -11.13
N GLU A 106 15.09 7.05 -12.17
CA GLU A 106 15.60 7.31 -13.51
C GLU A 106 16.45 8.60 -13.55
N TRP A 107 15.97 9.66 -12.91
CA TRP A 107 16.70 10.92 -12.80
C TRP A 107 17.99 10.78 -11.99
N ASP A 108 17.95 10.09 -10.85
CA ASP A 108 19.16 9.86 -10.04
C ASP A 108 20.20 9.05 -10.81
N LEU A 109 19.77 7.99 -11.52
CA LEU A 109 20.68 7.17 -12.32
C LEU A 109 21.31 7.98 -13.46
N ARG A 110 20.52 8.76 -14.20
CA ARG A 110 21.04 9.61 -15.29
C ARG A 110 21.93 10.76 -14.80
N ARG A 111 21.65 11.28 -13.59
CA ARG A 111 22.47 12.31 -12.96
C ARG A 111 23.83 11.76 -12.53
N LEU A 112 23.86 10.51 -12.05
CA LEU A 112 25.10 9.83 -11.63
C LEU A 112 25.89 9.29 -12.83
N ASP A 113 25.21 8.78 -13.86
CA ASP A 113 25.81 8.31 -15.11
C ASP A 113 24.95 8.75 -16.30
N SER A 114 25.44 9.77 -17.02
CA SER A 114 24.76 10.35 -18.18
C SER A 114 24.64 9.40 -19.38
N THR A 115 25.42 8.32 -19.43
CA THR A 115 25.38 7.33 -20.52
C THR A 115 24.44 6.16 -20.22
N TYR A 116 23.97 6.05 -18.98
CA TYR A 116 23.13 4.96 -18.54
C TYR A 116 21.69 5.12 -19.03
N GLN A 117 21.18 4.09 -19.70
CA GLN A 117 19.78 3.98 -20.11
C GLN A 117 19.09 2.93 -19.21
N PRO A 118 18.40 3.36 -18.14
CA PRO A 118 17.76 2.42 -17.23
C PRO A 118 16.51 1.78 -17.86
N GLU A 119 16.45 0.45 -17.83
CA GLU A 119 15.21 -0.29 -18.02
C GLU A 119 14.54 -0.49 -16.66
N ILE A 120 13.45 0.24 -16.40
CA ILE A 120 12.74 0.16 -15.11
C ILE A 120 11.49 -0.70 -15.26
N GLY A 121 11.44 -1.79 -14.49
CA GLY A 121 10.28 -2.67 -14.39
C GLY A 121 9.73 -2.75 -12.96
N THR A 122 8.48 -3.22 -12.84
CA THR A 122 7.87 -3.59 -11.57
C THR A 122 7.75 -5.11 -11.51
N VAL A 123 8.17 -5.71 -10.40
CA VAL A 123 7.99 -7.13 -10.11
C VAL A 123 7.14 -7.26 -8.85
N GLU A 124 6.14 -8.14 -8.86
CA GLU A 124 5.41 -8.48 -7.63
C GLU A 124 6.31 -9.31 -6.72
N LEU A 125 6.42 -8.89 -5.47
CA LEU A 125 7.08 -9.64 -4.41
C LEU A 125 5.99 -10.33 -3.60
N GLU A 126 5.91 -11.66 -3.70
CA GLU A 126 5.17 -12.45 -2.73
C GLU A 126 5.92 -12.36 -1.39
N VAL A 127 5.31 -11.67 -0.42
CA VAL A 127 5.81 -11.61 0.94
C VAL A 127 5.23 -12.81 1.68
N ASP A 128 6.06 -13.83 1.90
CA ASP A 128 5.72 -14.94 2.79
C ASP A 128 5.71 -14.41 4.24
N LEU A 129 4.51 -14.26 4.79
CA LEU A 129 4.27 -13.87 6.18
C LEU A 129 4.02 -15.09 7.08
N SER A 130 4.34 -16.30 6.61
CA SER A 130 4.30 -17.48 7.48
C SER A 130 5.25 -17.27 8.66
N THR A 131 4.78 -17.62 9.85
CA THR A 131 5.59 -17.54 11.06
C THR A 131 6.80 -18.44 10.88
N ASP A 132 7.98 -17.84 10.82
CA ASP A 132 9.24 -18.56 10.73
C ASP A 132 9.37 -19.48 11.96
N ARG A 133 9.27 -20.79 11.73
CA ARG A 133 9.19 -21.81 12.78
C ARG A 133 10.52 -21.98 13.53
N ASP A 134 11.58 -21.35 13.03
CA ASP A 134 12.94 -21.34 13.58
C ASP A 134 13.18 -20.22 14.61
N LEU A 135 12.21 -19.32 14.84
CA LEU A 135 12.24 -18.43 16.01
C LEU A 135 11.83 -19.22 17.26
N GLY A 136 12.77 -20.03 17.75
CA GLY A 136 12.63 -20.86 18.94
C GLY A 136 12.09 -20.06 20.12
N GLU A 137 11.19 -20.68 20.86
CA GLU A 137 10.61 -20.15 22.09
C GLU A 137 11.76 -19.68 23.02
N PRO A 138 11.66 -18.48 23.64
CA PRO A 138 12.66 -18.04 24.60
C PRO A 138 12.70 -19.08 25.72
N ALA A 139 13.89 -19.64 25.97
CA ALA A 139 14.10 -20.57 27.06
C ALA A 139 13.66 -19.90 28.37
N GLU A 140 12.58 -20.40 28.96
CA GLU A 140 12.21 -20.07 30.33
C GLU A 140 13.29 -20.67 31.25
N ASP A 141 14.21 -19.81 31.70
CA ASP A 141 15.18 -20.15 32.74
C ASP A 141 14.40 -20.38 34.05
N THR A 142 14.51 -21.60 34.59
CA THR A 142 13.88 -22.07 35.82
C THR A 142 14.61 -21.55 37.06
#